data_AF-A0A966PXU4-F1
#
_entry.id   AF-A0A966PXU4-F1
#
_cell.length_a   1.000
_cell.length_b   1.000
_cell.length_c   1.000
_cell.angle_alpha   90.00
_cell.angle_beta   90.00
_cell.angle_gamma   90.00
#
_symmetry.space_group_name_H-M   'P 1'
#
loop_
_entity.id
_entity.type
_entity.pdbx_description
1 polymer ?
#
loop_
_entity_poly.entity_id
_entity_poly.type
_entity_poly.pdbx_seq_one_letter_code
_entity_poly.pdbx_strand_id
1 'polypeptide(L)'
;MPLERFIPLSPDRFIRNSQDFEVAKFGHLNALVDYINNNSGGLKLSGNGLISSTLKAVLDPASSATPLLISTKSVTNYGAGAITSNTAFGGDALISNTTGSANTAFGDATLSQNTTGRRNIALGAGALYSNLIGSNNTAIGWNSLTTATGDNNTAIGYRTLNSNTSGTYNVASGVDALLANTTGSYNVAMGGLAMASNLTGAQNTAIGVASMNLNTSGQNNSAYGANTLQSNTTGQNNVALG
;
A
#
# COMPACT_ATOMS: atom_id res chain seq x y z
N MET A 1 -65.07 18.31 10.91
CA MET A 1 -63.93 19.23 10.88
C MET A 1 -64.17 20.36 11.88
N PRO A 2 -63.33 20.45 12.91
CA PRO A 2 -62.91 21.76 13.39
C PRO A 2 -61.38 21.85 13.52
N LEU A 3 -60.83 22.81 12.77
CA LEU A 3 -59.68 23.68 13.05
C LEU A 3 -58.47 23.06 13.77
N GLU A 4 -57.47 22.65 12.98
CA GLU A 4 -56.08 22.50 13.43
C GLU A 4 -55.56 23.86 13.92
N ARG A 5 -55.14 23.89 15.19
CA ARG A 5 -54.50 25.03 15.82
C ARG A 5 -53.03 25.04 15.38
N PHE A 6 -52.68 25.88 14.42
CA PHE A 6 -51.28 26.20 14.11
C PHE A 6 -50.59 26.73 15.38
N ILE A 7 -49.69 25.93 15.95
CA ILE A 7 -48.78 26.38 17.00
C ILE A 7 -47.56 26.99 16.28
N PRO A 8 -47.28 28.30 16.43
CA PRO A 8 -46.06 28.88 15.87
C PRO A 8 -44.87 28.28 16.62
N LEU A 9 -43.92 27.71 15.86
CA LEU A 9 -42.63 27.27 16.40
C LEU A 9 -41.86 28.51 16.83
N SER A 10 -41.60 28.65 18.13
CA SER A 10 -40.66 29.66 18.64
C SER A 10 -39.24 29.35 18.17
N PRO A 11 -38.36 30.35 18.01
CA PRO A 11 -37.00 30.17 17.51
C PRO A 11 -36.10 29.30 18.40
N ASP A 12 -36.50 29.04 19.66
CA ASP A 12 -35.64 28.46 20.71
C ASP A 12 -35.97 26.99 21.04
N ARG A 13 -36.23 26.15 20.04
CA ARG A 13 -36.32 24.70 20.28
C ARG A 13 -34.91 24.11 20.33
N PHE A 14 -34.31 24.10 21.52
CA PHE A 14 -33.15 23.27 21.83
C PHE A 14 -33.46 21.81 21.45
N ILE A 15 -32.59 21.20 20.64
CA ILE A 15 -32.66 19.79 20.23
C ILE A 15 -32.52 18.94 21.50
N ARG A 16 -33.55 18.19 21.90
CA ARG A 16 -33.54 17.42 23.16
C ARG A 16 -33.58 15.91 22.97
N ASN A 17 -33.96 15.38 21.81
CA ASN A 17 -33.93 13.92 21.57
C ASN A 17 -33.92 13.55 20.07
N SER A 18 -33.71 12.25 19.81
CA SER A 18 -33.49 11.67 18.48
C SER A 18 -34.69 11.74 17.54
N GLN A 19 -35.88 12.08 18.03
CA GLN A 19 -37.08 12.22 17.18
C GLN A 19 -37.24 13.63 16.59
N ASP A 20 -36.54 14.64 17.11
CA ASP A 20 -36.49 15.99 16.52
C ASP A 20 -35.64 16.04 15.22
N PHE A 21 -34.99 14.93 14.83
CA PHE A 21 -34.06 14.87 13.70
C PHE A 21 -34.76 14.79 12.33
N GLU A 22 -36.05 14.42 12.28
CA GLU A 22 -36.74 14.11 11.02
C GLU A 22 -37.26 15.35 10.26
N VAL A 23 -37.29 16.53 10.90
CA VAL A 23 -37.94 17.74 10.34
C VAL A 23 -36.97 18.73 9.66
N ALA A 24 -35.65 18.53 9.75
CA ALA A 24 -34.69 19.58 9.41
C ALA A 24 -33.87 19.32 8.12
N LYS A 25 -34.53 19.27 6.95
CA LYS A 25 -33.86 18.91 5.69
C LYS A 25 -33.09 20.02 4.95
N PHE A 26 -33.16 21.30 5.34
CA PHE A 26 -32.45 22.36 4.58
C PHE A 26 -31.75 23.46 5.40
N GLY A 27 -31.95 23.56 6.72
CA GLY A 27 -31.36 24.62 7.56
C GLY A 27 -30.02 24.29 8.25
N HIS A 28 -29.57 23.03 8.21
CA HIS A 28 -28.54 22.54 9.13
C HIS A 28 -27.11 22.50 8.60
N LEU A 29 -26.83 22.90 7.35
CA LEU A 29 -25.43 22.95 6.91
C LEU A 29 -24.66 24.03 7.69
N ASN A 30 -25.25 25.22 7.83
CA ASN A 30 -24.64 26.31 8.60
C ASN A 30 -24.62 26.03 10.11
N ALA A 31 -25.71 25.46 10.66
CA ALA A 31 -25.77 25.10 12.08
C ALA A 31 -24.80 23.97 12.47
N LEU A 32 -24.58 23.00 11.57
CA LEU A 32 -23.57 21.95 11.76
C LEU A 32 -22.15 22.51 11.66
N VAL A 33 -21.90 23.42 10.72
CA VAL A 33 -20.62 24.13 10.58
C VAL A 33 -20.32 24.97 11.83
N ASP A 34 -21.30 25.72 12.35
CA ASP A 34 -21.15 26.51 13.57
C ASP A 34 -20.95 25.63 14.81
N TYR A 35 -21.60 24.46 14.89
CA TYR A 35 -21.38 23.49 15.96
C TYR A 35 -19.98 22.87 15.91
N ILE A 36 -19.44 22.60 14.72
CA ILE A 36 -18.07 22.07 14.53
C ILE A 36 -17.04 23.13 14.90
N ASN A 37 -17.22 24.37 14.45
CA ASN A 37 -16.28 25.48 14.70
C ASN A 37 -16.20 25.87 16.18
N ASN A 38 -17.29 25.67 16.94
CA ASN A 38 -17.36 26.04 18.35
C ASN A 38 -17.15 24.88 19.34
N ASN A 39 -16.92 23.65 18.86
CA ASN A 39 -16.55 22.51 19.70
C ASN A 39 -15.06 22.18 19.59
N SER A 40 -14.32 22.36 20.68
CA SER A 40 -12.92 21.93 20.80
C SER A 40 -12.72 20.41 20.69
N GLY A 41 -13.80 19.62 20.71
CA GLY A 41 -13.79 18.16 20.62
C GLY A 41 -13.81 17.57 19.20
N GLY A 42 -13.90 18.41 18.16
CA GLY A 42 -13.95 17.99 16.76
C GLY A 42 -15.22 17.24 16.33
N LEU A 43 -15.37 16.99 15.02
CA LEU A 43 -16.49 16.23 14.48
C LEU A 43 -16.31 14.72 14.77
N LYS A 44 -17.15 14.18 15.67
CA LYS A 44 -17.23 12.74 15.94
C LYS A 44 -18.28 12.10 15.03
N LEU A 45 -17.85 11.35 14.02
CA LEU A 45 -18.73 10.51 13.22
C LEU A 45 -18.81 9.13 13.87
N SER A 46 -20.01 8.76 14.36
CA SER A 46 -20.29 7.45 14.96
C SER A 46 -21.24 6.65 14.06
N GLY A 47 -20.91 5.39 13.76
CA GLY A 47 -21.71 4.47 12.94
C GLY A 47 -20.96 3.90 11.73
N ASN A 48 -21.58 2.94 11.02
CA ASN A 48 -21.00 2.27 9.84
C ASN A 48 -21.28 3.01 8.50
N GLY A 49 -21.62 4.30 8.55
CA GLY A 49 -21.97 5.07 7.36
C GLY A 49 -20.76 5.36 6.47
N LEU A 50 -20.89 5.15 5.15
CA LEU A 50 -19.89 5.60 4.18
C LEU A 50 -19.89 7.13 4.11
N ILE A 51 -18.72 7.75 4.23
CA ILE A 51 -18.51 9.15 3.82
C ILE A 51 -18.31 9.12 2.29
N SER A 52 -19.40 9.21 1.52
CA SER A 52 -19.37 9.03 0.05
C SER A 52 -18.87 10.27 -0.72
N SER A 53 -18.31 11.26 -0.03
CA SER A 53 -17.71 12.45 -0.62
C SER A 53 -16.27 12.60 -0.14
N THR A 54 -15.42 13.26 -0.94
CA THR A 54 -14.05 13.58 -0.53
C THR A 54 -14.13 14.36 0.78
N LEU A 55 -13.45 13.89 1.83
CA LEU A 55 -13.10 14.75 2.96
C LEU A 55 -12.12 15.79 2.40
N LYS A 56 -12.66 16.86 1.82
CA LYS A 56 -11.89 18.05 1.44
C LYS A 56 -11.21 18.44 2.75
N ALA A 57 -9.87 18.35 2.78
CA ALA A 57 -9.10 18.68 3.96
C ALA A 57 -9.68 19.95 4.60
N VAL A 58 -9.78 19.97 5.92
CA VAL A 58 -9.91 21.23 6.65
C VAL A 58 -8.63 22.00 6.33
N LEU A 59 -8.63 22.72 5.20
CA LEU A 59 -7.71 23.82 4.99
C LEU A 59 -8.16 24.84 6.02
N ASP A 60 -7.46 24.87 7.16
CA ASP A 60 -7.35 26.10 7.90
C ASP A 60 -6.64 27.10 6.97
N PRO A 61 -7.30 28.16 6.49
CA PRO A 61 -6.66 29.17 5.66
C PRO A 61 -5.54 29.92 6.42
N ALA A 62 -5.43 29.74 7.74
CA ALA A 62 -4.57 30.53 8.62
C ALA A 62 -3.38 29.79 9.25
N SER A 63 -3.19 28.47 9.05
CA SER A 63 -1.98 27.80 9.55
C SER A 63 -1.49 26.66 8.64
N SER A 64 -0.40 26.94 7.94
CA SER A 64 0.32 26.02 7.05
C SER A 64 1.11 24.92 7.79
N ALA A 65 0.60 24.32 8.88
CA ALA A 65 1.40 23.37 9.65
C ALA A 65 0.68 22.27 10.44
N THR A 66 -0.64 22.10 10.36
CA THR A 66 -1.26 20.89 10.97
C THR A 66 -1.79 19.97 9.88
N PRO A 67 -1.05 18.92 9.47
CA PRO A 67 -1.62 17.89 8.60
C PRO A 67 -2.84 17.28 9.27
N LEU A 68 -3.82 16.88 8.47
CA LEU A 68 -5.00 16.16 8.94
C LEU A 68 -4.58 14.91 9.72
N LEU A 69 -4.73 14.95 11.05
CA LEU A 69 -4.42 13.82 11.93
C LEU A 69 -5.63 12.89 12.01
N ILE A 70 -5.61 11.80 11.23
CA ILE A 70 -6.59 10.71 11.37
C ILE A 70 -6.11 9.79 12.49
N SER A 71 -6.52 10.08 13.74
CA SER A 71 -6.26 9.21 14.89
C SER A 71 -7.45 8.27 15.10
N THR A 72 -7.35 7.05 14.58
CA THR A 72 -8.34 5.99 14.82
C THR A 72 -7.66 4.80 15.47
N LYS A 73 -8.29 4.20 16.49
CA LYS A 73 -7.82 2.95 17.12
C LYS A 73 -7.69 1.79 16.11
N SER A 74 -8.42 1.85 14.99
CA SER A 74 -8.29 0.94 13.83
C SER A 74 -8.88 1.61 12.59
N VAL A 75 -8.18 1.53 11.45
CA VAL A 75 -8.73 1.82 10.11
C VAL A 75 -9.20 0.49 9.53
N THR A 76 -10.48 0.18 9.64
CA THR A 76 -11.07 -0.96 8.91
C THR A 76 -11.34 -0.55 7.47
N ASN A 77 -10.50 -0.99 6.54
CA ASN A 77 -10.75 -0.80 5.12
C ASN A 77 -11.58 -1.98 4.57
N TYR A 78 -12.63 -1.69 3.79
CA TYR A 78 -13.55 -2.69 3.26
C TYR A 78 -12.88 -3.46 2.10
N GLY A 79 -12.35 -4.65 2.39
CA GLY A 79 -12.09 -5.72 1.42
C GLY A 79 -13.09 -6.86 1.64
N ALA A 80 -13.58 -7.50 0.58
CA ALA A 80 -14.63 -8.51 0.66
C ALA A 80 -14.09 -9.85 1.21
N GLY A 81 -14.33 -10.13 2.50
CA GLY A 81 -14.10 -11.43 3.13
C GLY A 81 -13.23 -11.34 4.39
N ALA A 82 -13.64 -12.03 5.46
CA ALA A 82 -13.08 -12.07 6.83
C ALA A 82 -11.70 -11.38 7.02
N ILE A 83 -11.72 -10.06 7.06
CA ILE A 83 -10.56 -9.15 7.07
C ILE A 83 -10.16 -8.88 8.51
N THR A 84 -9.20 -9.65 9.01
CA THR A 84 -8.48 -9.31 10.23
C THR A 84 -7.16 -8.64 9.85
N SER A 85 -6.94 -7.41 10.32
CA SER A 85 -5.64 -6.72 10.36
C SER A 85 -4.99 -6.30 9.03
N ASN A 86 -5.74 -5.95 7.98
CA ASN A 86 -5.16 -5.27 6.81
C ASN A 86 -5.22 -3.74 6.97
N THR A 87 -4.18 -3.03 6.52
CA THR A 87 -4.16 -1.57 6.38
C THR A 87 -4.06 -1.24 4.90
N ALA A 88 -4.96 -0.41 4.36
CA ALA A 88 -4.98 -0.06 2.94
C ALA A 88 -5.23 1.44 2.72
N PHE A 89 -4.48 2.08 1.84
CA PHE A 89 -4.65 3.47 1.41
C PHE A 89 -4.29 3.62 -0.07
N GLY A 90 -5.22 4.07 -0.91
CA GLY A 90 -5.07 4.15 -2.37
C GLY A 90 -6.34 3.67 -3.09
N GLY A 91 -6.56 4.10 -4.34
CA GLY A 91 -7.83 3.87 -5.07
C GLY A 91 -8.20 2.40 -5.21
N ASP A 92 -7.26 1.59 -5.68
CA ASP A 92 -7.45 0.15 -5.94
C ASP A 92 -6.66 -0.76 -4.98
N ALA A 93 -6.32 -0.26 -3.78
CA ALA A 93 -5.53 -1.03 -2.83
C ALA A 93 -6.35 -2.21 -2.24
N LEU A 94 -5.83 -3.44 -2.35
CA LEU A 94 -6.43 -4.67 -1.81
C LEU A 94 -7.85 -5.02 -2.31
N ILE A 95 -8.28 -4.50 -3.47
CA ILE A 95 -9.65 -4.66 -3.99
C ILE A 95 -10.08 -6.12 -4.21
N SER A 96 -9.16 -7.02 -4.57
CA SER A 96 -9.45 -8.44 -4.81
C SER A 96 -9.23 -9.36 -3.59
N ASN A 97 -8.90 -8.81 -2.42
CA ASN A 97 -8.51 -9.60 -1.24
C ASN A 97 -9.69 -10.34 -0.63
N THR A 98 -9.64 -11.68 -0.66
CA THR A 98 -10.70 -12.57 -0.17
C THR A 98 -10.43 -13.08 1.25
N THR A 99 -9.23 -13.62 1.53
CA THR A 99 -8.88 -14.21 2.84
C THR A 99 -7.48 -13.84 3.33
N GLY A 100 -6.77 -12.99 2.57
CA GLY A 100 -5.48 -12.45 2.97
C GLY A 100 -5.61 -11.52 4.19
N SER A 101 -4.65 -11.62 5.10
CA SER A 101 -4.63 -10.91 6.38
C SER A 101 -3.24 -10.37 6.71
N ALA A 102 -3.18 -9.40 7.64
CA ALA A 102 -1.94 -8.75 8.07
C ALA A 102 -1.15 -8.04 6.94
N ASN A 103 -1.83 -7.57 5.89
CA ASN A 103 -1.22 -6.85 4.77
C ASN A 103 -1.23 -5.33 5.03
N THR A 104 -0.17 -4.63 4.64
CA THR A 104 -0.08 -3.17 4.61
C THR A 104 0.05 -2.72 3.16
N ALA A 105 -0.89 -1.93 2.67
CA ALA A 105 -0.96 -1.46 1.28
C ALA A 105 -1.09 0.08 1.26
N PHE A 106 -0.13 0.78 0.67
CA PHE A 106 -0.14 2.23 0.55
C PHE A 106 0.28 2.65 -0.85
N GLY A 107 -0.64 3.21 -1.63
CA GLY A 107 -0.42 3.62 -3.01
C GLY A 107 -1.56 3.15 -3.91
N ASP A 108 -1.64 3.77 -5.08
CA ASP A 108 -2.62 3.35 -6.08
C ASP A 108 -2.34 1.92 -6.58
N ALA A 109 -3.39 1.11 -6.72
CA ALA A 109 -3.33 -0.29 -7.17
C ALA A 109 -2.34 -1.22 -6.42
N THR A 110 -1.93 -0.89 -5.19
CA THR A 110 -1.06 -1.77 -4.39
C THR A 110 -1.80 -3.02 -3.93
N LEU A 111 -1.20 -4.21 -4.10
CA LEU A 111 -1.83 -5.49 -3.74
C LEU A 111 -3.24 -5.69 -4.35
N SER A 112 -3.53 -5.08 -5.50
CA SER A 112 -4.88 -5.06 -6.09
C SER A 112 -5.40 -6.46 -6.44
N GLN A 113 -4.51 -7.38 -6.83
CA GLN A 113 -4.85 -8.77 -7.17
C GLN A 113 -4.58 -9.78 -6.04
N ASN A 114 -4.25 -9.32 -4.82
CA ASN A 114 -4.13 -10.21 -3.66
C ASN A 114 -5.42 -10.92 -3.39
N THR A 115 -5.40 -12.26 -3.30
CA THR A 115 -6.58 -13.06 -2.95
C THR A 115 -6.43 -13.63 -1.54
N THR A 116 -5.41 -14.45 -1.31
CA THR A 116 -5.19 -15.18 -0.03
C THR A 116 -3.84 -14.86 0.64
N GLY A 117 -2.96 -14.14 -0.05
CA GLY A 117 -1.62 -13.77 0.45
C GLY A 117 -1.67 -12.96 1.74
N ARG A 118 -0.71 -13.22 2.65
CA ARG A 118 -0.69 -12.66 4.01
C ARG A 118 0.65 -12.00 4.33
N ARG A 119 0.63 -11.08 5.30
CA ARG A 119 1.83 -10.46 5.88
C ARG A 119 2.70 -9.74 4.83
N ASN A 120 2.07 -9.15 3.81
CA ASN A 120 2.75 -8.39 2.79
C ASN A 120 2.79 -6.89 3.16
N ILE A 121 3.92 -6.23 2.90
CA ILE A 121 4.07 -4.78 2.99
C ILE A 121 4.26 -4.25 1.57
N ALA A 122 3.36 -3.40 1.10
CA ALA A 122 3.38 -2.79 -0.23
C ALA A 122 3.22 -1.27 -0.12
N LEU A 123 4.28 -0.52 -0.43
CA LEU A 123 4.31 0.95 -0.36
C LEU A 123 4.76 1.51 -1.72
N GLY A 124 3.94 2.32 -2.38
CA GLY A 124 4.20 2.89 -3.71
C GLY A 124 3.26 2.33 -4.77
N ALA A 125 2.83 3.16 -5.72
CA ALA A 125 1.84 2.75 -6.71
C ALA A 125 2.28 1.51 -7.50
N GLY A 126 1.37 0.54 -7.62
CA GLY A 126 1.58 -0.76 -8.27
C GLY A 126 2.54 -1.71 -7.54
N ALA A 127 3.02 -1.41 -6.34
CA ALA A 127 3.80 -2.36 -5.54
C ALA A 127 2.95 -3.62 -5.24
N LEU A 128 3.51 -4.81 -5.48
CA LEU A 128 2.81 -6.09 -5.32
C LEU A 128 1.47 -6.21 -6.08
N TYR A 129 1.29 -5.45 -7.17
CA TYR A 129 0.04 -5.38 -7.95
C TYR A 129 -0.58 -6.77 -8.24
N SER A 130 0.21 -7.69 -8.80
CA SER A 130 -0.25 -9.01 -9.27
C SER A 130 -0.09 -10.15 -8.24
N ASN A 131 0.16 -9.85 -6.97
CA ASN A 131 0.35 -10.90 -5.95
C ASN A 131 -0.93 -11.68 -5.76
N LEU A 132 -1.03 -12.93 -6.22
CA LEU A 132 -2.26 -13.72 -6.09
C LEU A 132 -2.34 -14.38 -4.70
N ILE A 133 -1.28 -15.09 -4.30
CA ILE A 133 -1.22 -15.91 -3.08
C ILE A 133 0.05 -15.71 -2.25
N GLY A 134 1.04 -14.98 -2.77
CA GLY A 134 2.35 -14.81 -2.13
C GLY A 134 2.25 -14.13 -0.76
N SER A 135 3.12 -14.53 0.17
CA SER A 135 3.11 -14.11 1.56
C SER A 135 4.49 -13.69 2.06
N ASN A 136 4.51 -12.86 3.11
CA ASN A 136 5.71 -12.35 3.76
C ASN A 136 6.63 -11.53 2.82
N ASN A 137 6.05 -10.84 1.84
CA ASN A 137 6.81 -9.98 0.93
C ASN A 137 6.86 -8.54 1.43
N THR A 138 7.98 -7.84 1.20
CA THR A 138 8.12 -6.40 1.40
C THR A 138 8.46 -5.75 0.06
N ALA A 139 7.61 -4.84 -0.41
CA ALA A 139 7.77 -4.09 -1.65
C ALA A 139 7.61 -2.60 -1.37
N ILE A 140 8.67 -1.82 -1.59
CA ILE A 140 8.68 -0.38 -1.33
C ILE A 140 9.22 0.33 -2.58
N GLY A 141 8.36 1.01 -3.32
CA GLY A 141 8.67 1.74 -4.54
C GLY A 141 7.66 1.49 -5.64
N TRP A 142 7.66 2.36 -6.67
CA TRP A 142 6.74 2.25 -7.80
C TRP A 142 7.00 0.95 -8.58
N ASN A 143 5.94 0.15 -8.78
CA ASN A 143 5.98 -1.17 -9.42
C ASN A 143 7.06 -2.11 -8.87
N SER A 144 7.38 -2.00 -7.58
CA SER A 144 8.29 -2.93 -6.91
C SER A 144 7.59 -4.28 -6.68
N LEU A 145 8.27 -5.38 -7.01
CA LEU A 145 7.86 -6.76 -6.78
C LEU A 145 6.42 -7.04 -7.22
N THR A 146 6.12 -7.03 -8.51
CA THR A 146 4.76 -7.35 -9.02
C THR A 146 4.51 -8.87 -9.10
N THR A 147 4.99 -9.64 -8.12
CA THR A 147 4.97 -11.12 -8.14
C THR A 147 3.58 -11.74 -8.12
N ALA A 148 3.42 -12.98 -8.59
CA ALA A 148 2.15 -13.72 -8.56
C ALA A 148 2.06 -14.71 -7.40
N THR A 149 3.12 -15.49 -7.16
CA THR A 149 3.11 -16.59 -6.18
C THR A 149 4.34 -16.67 -5.29
N GLY A 150 5.38 -15.86 -5.52
CA GLY A 150 6.61 -15.89 -4.72
C GLY A 150 6.45 -15.37 -3.29
N ASP A 151 7.07 -16.06 -2.32
CA ASP A 151 7.10 -15.73 -0.89
C ASP A 151 8.45 -15.19 -0.42
N ASN A 152 8.43 -14.47 0.71
CA ASN A 152 9.63 -14.05 1.45
C ASN A 152 10.62 -13.18 0.65
N ASN A 153 10.13 -12.33 -0.26
CA ASN A 153 10.98 -11.41 -1.02
C ASN A 153 10.98 -10.02 -0.39
N THR A 154 12.12 -9.34 -0.42
CA THR A 154 12.27 -7.91 -0.07
C THR A 154 12.73 -7.15 -1.31
N ALA A 155 11.96 -6.15 -1.73
CA ALA A 155 12.22 -5.32 -2.89
C ALA A 155 12.04 -3.84 -2.52
N ILE A 156 13.11 -3.06 -2.64
CA ILE A 156 13.11 -1.63 -2.28
C ILE A 156 13.69 -0.82 -3.43
N GLY A 157 12.86 -0.03 -4.10
CA GLY A 157 13.27 0.83 -5.21
C GLY A 157 12.26 0.87 -6.36
N TYR A 158 12.59 1.63 -7.40
CA TYR A 158 11.80 1.71 -8.62
C TYR A 158 11.97 0.42 -9.46
N ARG A 159 10.86 -0.26 -9.74
CA ARG A 159 10.80 -1.53 -10.51
C ARG A 159 11.74 -2.65 -10.04
N THR A 160 12.11 -2.63 -8.76
CA THR A 160 12.91 -3.69 -8.14
C THR A 160 12.11 -5.01 -8.15
N LEU A 161 12.71 -6.12 -8.59
CA LEU A 161 12.04 -7.44 -8.69
C LEU A 161 10.72 -7.44 -9.49
N ASN A 162 10.54 -6.52 -10.44
CA ASN A 162 9.27 -6.35 -11.14
C ASN A 162 8.78 -7.62 -11.86
N SER A 163 9.67 -8.37 -12.53
CA SER A 163 9.25 -9.56 -13.29
C SER A 163 9.19 -10.86 -12.46
N ASN A 164 9.40 -10.81 -11.14
CA ASN A 164 9.40 -12.01 -10.30
C ASN A 164 8.05 -12.71 -10.40
N THR A 165 8.00 -14.00 -10.74
CA THR A 165 6.74 -14.74 -10.85
C THR A 165 6.54 -15.66 -9.65
N SER A 166 7.54 -16.49 -9.37
CA SER A 166 7.53 -17.48 -8.28
C SER A 166 8.84 -17.58 -7.50
N GLY A 167 9.84 -16.74 -7.82
CA GLY A 167 11.08 -16.68 -7.06
C GLY A 167 10.84 -16.33 -5.60
N THR A 168 11.63 -16.92 -4.70
CA THR A 168 11.48 -16.79 -3.24
C THR A 168 12.79 -16.40 -2.57
N TYR A 169 12.71 -15.81 -1.38
CA TYR A 169 13.88 -15.44 -0.58
C TYR A 169 14.88 -14.52 -1.31
N ASN A 170 14.38 -13.65 -2.20
CA ASN A 170 15.24 -12.64 -2.84
C ASN A 170 15.23 -11.35 -2.02
N VAL A 171 16.40 -10.72 -1.90
CA VAL A 171 16.57 -9.39 -1.30
C VAL A 171 17.14 -8.47 -2.37
N ALA A 172 16.39 -7.44 -2.75
CA ALA A 172 16.77 -6.50 -3.79
C ALA A 172 16.55 -5.06 -3.32
N SER A 173 17.55 -4.20 -3.53
CA SER A 173 17.47 -2.77 -3.24
C SER A 173 18.17 -1.94 -4.31
N GLY A 174 17.46 -0.99 -4.90
CA GLY A 174 17.96 -0.14 -5.97
C GLY A 174 17.07 -0.15 -7.21
N VAL A 175 17.22 0.87 -8.04
CA VAL A 175 16.50 1.02 -9.32
C VAL A 175 16.79 -0.19 -10.20
N ASP A 176 15.74 -0.89 -10.63
CA ASP A 176 15.82 -2.06 -11.52
C ASP A 176 16.70 -3.22 -10.99
N ALA A 177 16.98 -3.28 -9.69
CA ALA A 177 17.68 -4.43 -9.10
C ALA A 177 16.81 -5.70 -9.23
N LEU A 178 17.39 -6.79 -9.76
CA LEU A 178 16.70 -8.04 -10.08
C LEU A 178 15.44 -7.86 -10.97
N LEU A 179 15.43 -6.84 -11.84
CA LEU A 179 14.27 -6.47 -12.67
C LEU A 179 13.62 -7.66 -13.41
N ALA A 180 14.42 -8.49 -14.08
CA ALA A 180 13.95 -9.60 -14.93
C ALA A 180 13.84 -10.95 -14.22
N ASN A 181 14.10 -11.03 -12.90
CA ASN A 181 14.03 -12.31 -12.17
C ASN A 181 12.65 -12.91 -12.33
N THR A 182 12.53 -14.17 -12.72
CA THR A 182 11.23 -14.85 -12.84
C THR A 182 11.07 -15.89 -11.74
N THR A 183 11.93 -16.91 -11.73
CA THR A 183 11.88 -18.03 -10.78
C THR A 183 13.11 -18.17 -9.90
N GLY A 184 14.17 -17.38 -10.16
CA GLY A 184 15.38 -17.35 -9.36
C GLY A 184 15.10 -17.08 -7.89
N SER A 185 15.76 -17.80 -6.99
CA SER A 185 15.56 -17.71 -5.54
C SER A 185 16.88 -17.53 -4.81
N TYR A 186 16.82 -17.02 -3.59
CA TYR A 186 17.99 -16.79 -2.72
C TYR A 186 19.03 -15.83 -3.32
N ASN A 187 18.59 -14.82 -4.09
CA ASN A 187 19.50 -13.80 -4.63
C ASN A 187 19.52 -12.54 -3.76
N VAL A 188 20.68 -11.92 -3.62
CA VAL A 188 20.88 -10.62 -2.96
C VAL A 188 21.41 -9.61 -3.99
N ALA A 189 20.62 -8.60 -4.36
CA ALA A 189 20.99 -7.54 -5.28
C ALA A 189 20.93 -6.17 -4.61
N MET A 190 22.07 -5.53 -4.37
CA MET A 190 22.13 -4.22 -3.73
C MET A 190 22.84 -3.23 -4.65
N GLY A 191 22.10 -2.28 -5.21
CA GLY A 191 22.59 -1.30 -6.17
C GLY A 191 21.69 -1.20 -7.41
N GLY A 192 21.68 -0.05 -8.07
CA GLY A 192 20.96 0.12 -9.32
C GLY A 192 21.46 -0.85 -10.39
N LEU A 193 20.56 -1.52 -11.11
CA LEU A 193 20.86 -2.51 -12.14
C LEU A 193 21.62 -3.77 -11.66
N ALA A 194 21.77 -3.98 -10.34
CA ALA A 194 22.38 -5.20 -9.83
C ALA A 194 21.52 -6.41 -10.22
N MET A 195 22.11 -7.37 -10.94
CA MET A 195 21.43 -8.57 -11.48
C MET A 195 20.16 -8.27 -12.30
N ALA A 196 20.09 -7.14 -13.03
CA ALA A 196 18.85 -6.75 -13.71
C ALA A 196 18.36 -7.77 -14.76
N SER A 197 19.25 -8.55 -15.37
CA SER A 197 18.90 -9.56 -16.38
C SER A 197 18.77 -11.00 -15.84
N ASN A 198 18.84 -11.21 -14.51
CA ASN A 198 18.72 -12.55 -13.93
C ASN A 198 17.34 -13.09 -14.25
N LEU A 199 17.24 -14.27 -14.88
CA LEU A 199 15.94 -14.89 -15.19
C LEU A 199 15.63 -15.99 -14.18
N THR A 200 16.57 -16.93 -14.02
CA THR A 200 16.40 -18.14 -13.19
C THR A 200 17.60 -18.42 -12.28
N GLY A 201 18.66 -17.61 -12.37
CA GLY A 201 19.84 -17.76 -11.51
C GLY A 201 19.46 -17.67 -10.04
N ALA A 202 20.15 -18.46 -9.22
CA ALA A 202 19.84 -18.63 -7.81
C ALA A 202 21.11 -18.56 -6.96
N GLN A 203 20.96 -18.21 -5.68
CA GLN A 203 22.06 -18.16 -4.72
C GLN A 203 23.19 -17.19 -5.12
N ASN A 204 22.86 -16.10 -5.80
CA ASN A 204 23.84 -15.07 -6.18
C ASN A 204 23.81 -13.88 -5.23
N THR A 205 24.98 -13.32 -4.94
CA THR A 205 25.12 -12.04 -4.22
C THR A 205 25.79 -11.04 -5.15
N ALA A 206 25.11 -9.93 -5.45
CA ALA A 206 25.63 -8.82 -6.24
C ALA A 206 25.44 -7.51 -5.48
N ILE A 207 26.53 -6.90 -5.04
CA ILE A 207 26.54 -5.64 -4.30
C ILE A 207 27.37 -4.61 -5.07
N GLY A 208 26.71 -3.60 -5.59
CA GLY A 208 27.28 -2.53 -6.40
C GLY A 208 26.44 -2.26 -7.65
N VAL A 209 26.56 -1.05 -8.21
CA VAL A 209 25.84 -0.65 -9.41
C VAL A 209 26.23 -1.54 -10.59
N ALA A 210 25.22 -2.08 -11.29
CA ALA A 210 25.38 -2.98 -12.44
C ALA A 210 26.28 -4.22 -12.17
N SER A 211 26.45 -4.61 -10.91
CA SER A 211 27.12 -5.86 -10.54
C SER A 211 26.28 -7.05 -11.03
N MET A 212 26.92 -7.99 -11.72
CA MET A 212 26.27 -9.15 -12.36
C MET A 212 25.09 -8.81 -13.28
N ASN A 213 25.08 -7.63 -13.91
CA ASN A 213 23.91 -7.13 -14.67
C ASN A 213 23.39 -8.13 -15.74
N LEU A 214 24.29 -8.83 -16.45
CA LEU A 214 23.93 -9.77 -17.52
C LEU A 214 23.86 -11.24 -17.07
N ASN A 215 23.89 -11.54 -15.76
CA ASN A 215 23.62 -12.90 -15.28
C ASN A 215 22.20 -13.28 -15.68
N THR A 216 22.00 -14.44 -16.31
CA THR A 216 20.68 -14.94 -16.73
C THR A 216 20.30 -16.19 -15.94
N SER A 217 21.22 -17.15 -15.81
CA SER A 217 20.99 -18.41 -15.10
C SER A 217 22.16 -18.87 -14.22
N GLY A 218 23.26 -18.09 -14.15
CA GLY A 218 24.39 -18.41 -13.28
C GLY A 218 23.98 -18.52 -11.81
N GLN A 219 24.72 -19.33 -11.05
CA GLN A 219 24.38 -19.68 -9.68
C GLN A 219 25.59 -19.61 -8.75
N ASN A 220 25.36 -19.39 -7.47
CA ASN A 220 26.41 -19.41 -6.44
C ASN A 220 27.55 -18.42 -6.73
N ASN A 221 27.26 -17.27 -7.33
CA ASN A 221 28.27 -16.23 -7.57
C ASN A 221 28.22 -15.15 -6.48
N SER A 222 29.37 -14.60 -6.14
CA SER A 222 29.51 -13.48 -5.22
C SER A 222 30.29 -12.36 -5.89
N ALA A 223 29.64 -11.21 -6.09
CA ALA A 223 30.18 -10.05 -6.78
C ALA A 223 30.04 -8.80 -5.90
N TYR A 224 31.16 -8.19 -5.56
CA TYR A 224 31.21 -6.94 -4.79
C TYR A 224 31.92 -5.88 -5.63
N GLY A 225 31.35 -4.69 -5.72
CA GLY A 225 31.85 -3.60 -6.57
C GLY A 225 30.92 -3.23 -7.72
N ALA A 226 31.21 -2.10 -8.36
CA ALA A 226 30.45 -1.67 -9.54
C ALA A 226 30.92 -2.43 -10.79
N ASN A 227 29.97 -2.90 -11.61
CA ASN A 227 30.22 -3.66 -12.83
C ASN A 227 31.00 -4.98 -12.66
N THR A 228 31.15 -5.48 -11.44
CA THR A 228 31.83 -6.76 -11.18
C THR A 228 31.01 -7.91 -11.77
N LEU A 229 31.68 -8.85 -12.47
CA LEU A 229 31.04 -9.96 -13.20
C LEU A 229 29.92 -9.52 -14.17
N GLN A 230 29.95 -8.29 -14.69
CA GLN A 230 28.86 -7.73 -15.50
C GLN A 230 28.42 -8.65 -16.65
N SER A 231 29.37 -9.31 -17.32
CA SER A 231 29.11 -10.20 -18.47
C SER A 231 29.03 -11.68 -18.12
N ASN A 232 28.99 -12.04 -16.84
CA ASN A 232 28.81 -13.43 -16.44
C ASN A 232 27.35 -13.83 -16.64
N THR A 233 27.03 -14.55 -17.72
CA THR A 233 25.66 -14.94 -18.06
C THR A 233 25.20 -16.23 -17.37
N THR A 234 26.05 -17.26 -17.37
CA THR A 234 25.71 -18.61 -16.87
C THR A 234 26.75 -19.20 -15.92
N GLY A 235 27.87 -18.51 -15.68
CA GLY A 235 28.95 -19.00 -14.84
C GLY A 235 28.49 -19.25 -13.41
N GLN A 236 29.14 -20.19 -12.75
CA GLN A 236 28.80 -20.62 -11.39
C GLN A 236 30.02 -20.58 -10.48
N ASN A 237 29.78 -20.43 -9.18
CA ASN A 237 30.81 -20.51 -8.13
C ASN A 237 31.94 -19.48 -8.29
N ASN A 238 31.65 -18.30 -8.84
CA ASN A 238 32.63 -17.23 -8.98
C ASN A 238 32.61 -16.31 -7.77
N VAL A 239 33.78 -15.83 -7.37
CA VAL A 239 33.93 -14.71 -6.43
C VAL A 239 34.71 -13.61 -7.11
N ALA A 240 34.15 -12.40 -7.14
CA ALA A 240 34.81 -11.23 -7.68
C ALA A 240 34.63 -10.01 -6.76
N LEU A 241 35.70 -9.24 -6.63
CA LEU A 241 35.81 -8.01 -5.87
C LEU A 241 36.40 -6.94 -6.78
N GLY A 242 35.77 -5.78 -6.84
CA GLY A 242 36.15 -4.66 -7.71
C GLY A 242 35.76 -3.30 -7.13
#